data_AF-A0A1F6HXP5-F1
#
_entry.id   AF-A0A1F6HXP5-F1
#
_cell.length_a   1.000
_cell.length_b   1.000
_cell.length_c   1.000
_cell.angle_alpha   90.00
_cell.angle_beta   90.00
_cell.angle_gamma   90.00
#
_symmetry.space_group_name_H-M   'P 1'
#
loop_
_entity.id
_entity.type
_entity.pdbx_description
1 polymer ?
#
loop_
_entity_poly.entity_id
_entity_poly.type
_entity_poly.pdbx_seq_one_letter_code
_entity_poly.pdbx_strand_id
1 'polypeptide(L)'
;MLVDNINLLVKAGNGGNGAATFLRNAQKFRGGPDGGNGGNGGSIYIQGSNNITDLRQFRYRKKITAENGIPGKHKNMYGKNAPDETIFVPLGTRITDVENHTFYGITNISDSILIAKGGKGGRGNTEFKTSTNQSPQFAAR
;
A
#
# COMPACT_ATOMS: atom_id res chain seq x y z
N MET A 1 -12.47 16.72 -27.85
CA MET A 1 -11.73 17.74 -27.08
C MET A 1 -10.57 17.04 -26.38
N LEU A 2 -9.35 17.42 -26.76
CA LEU A 2 -8.10 16.95 -26.16
C LEU A 2 -8.01 17.46 -24.71
N VAL A 3 -7.46 16.67 -23.80
CA VAL A 3 -7.22 17.08 -22.41
C VAL A 3 -5.73 16.93 -22.16
N ASP A 4 -5.05 18.06 -22.08
CA ASP A 4 -3.59 18.12 -21.99
C ASP A 4 -3.07 18.22 -20.56
N ASN A 5 -3.88 18.82 -19.68
CA ASN A 5 -3.52 19.05 -18.28
C ASN A 5 -4.62 18.55 -17.36
N ILE A 6 -4.24 17.83 -16.30
CA ILE A 6 -5.17 17.40 -15.26
C ILE A 6 -4.49 17.31 -13.90
N ASN A 7 -5.24 17.67 -12.85
CA ASN A 7 -4.82 17.50 -11.47
C ASN A 7 -5.46 16.24 -10.90
N LEU A 8 -4.63 15.36 -10.34
CA LEU A 8 -5.06 14.12 -9.72
C LEU A 8 -4.68 14.10 -8.25
N LEU A 9 -5.61 13.60 -7.43
CA LEU A 9 -5.33 13.26 -6.05
C LEU A 9 -5.00 11.77 -5.98
N VAL A 10 -3.74 11.47 -5.70
CA VAL A 10 -3.21 10.12 -5.62
C VAL A 10 -3.02 9.75 -4.16
N LYS A 11 -3.52 8.58 -3.75
CA LYS A 11 -3.35 8.07 -2.39
C LYS A 11 -3.00 6.59 -2.44
N ALA A 12 -1.82 6.24 -1.93
CA ALA A 12 -1.43 4.84 -1.78
C ALA A 12 -2.30 4.12 -0.73
N GLY A 13 -2.26 2.80 -0.77
CA GLY A 13 -2.90 1.95 0.22
C GLY A 13 -2.26 2.10 1.58
N ASN A 14 -3.07 2.07 2.64
CA ASN A 14 -2.56 1.96 3.99
C ASN A 14 -2.05 0.54 4.26
N GLY A 15 -1.06 0.41 5.15
CA GLY A 15 -0.69 -0.89 5.70
C GLY A 15 -1.83 -1.48 6.53
N GLY A 16 -1.96 -2.80 6.52
CA GLY A 16 -2.85 -3.52 7.40
C GLY A 16 -2.32 -3.53 8.83
N ASN A 17 -3.21 -3.44 9.81
CA ASN A 17 -2.82 -3.49 11.22
C ASN A 17 -2.28 -4.89 11.60
N GLY A 18 -1.29 -4.93 12.50
CA GLY A 18 -0.91 -6.16 13.18
C GLY A 18 -1.98 -6.60 14.18
N ALA A 19 -2.08 -7.90 14.42
CA ALA A 19 -2.99 -8.46 15.41
C ALA A 19 -2.29 -8.61 16.77
N ALA A 20 -3.01 -8.28 17.85
CA ALA A 20 -2.61 -8.60 19.23
C ALA A 20 -3.54 -9.69 19.77
N THR A 21 -3.25 -10.95 19.44
CA THR A 21 -4.08 -12.09 19.85
C THR A 21 -3.25 -13.15 20.58
N PHE A 22 -3.94 -14.05 21.28
CA PHE A 22 -3.33 -15.14 22.03
C PHE A 22 -3.98 -16.45 21.64
N LEU A 23 -3.17 -17.51 21.57
CA LEU A 23 -3.65 -18.84 21.25
C LEU A 23 -4.65 -19.33 22.31
N ARG A 24 -5.82 -19.77 21.86
CA ARG A 24 -6.84 -20.40 22.72
C ARG A 24 -7.10 -21.82 22.26
N ASN A 25 -6.85 -22.80 23.13
CA ASN A 25 -7.20 -24.19 22.90
C ASN A 25 -7.65 -24.85 24.22
N ALA A 26 -8.40 -25.94 24.12
CA ALA A 26 -8.92 -26.63 25.31
C ALA A 26 -7.81 -27.27 26.18
N GLN A 27 -6.64 -27.53 25.60
CA GLN A 27 -5.54 -28.24 26.26
C GLN A 27 -4.57 -27.33 27.01
N LYS A 28 -4.57 -26.01 26.78
CA LYS A 28 -3.70 -25.05 27.48
C LYS A 28 -4.51 -23.90 28.06
N PHE A 29 -4.37 -23.70 29.38
CA PHE A 29 -5.00 -22.59 30.08
C PHE A 29 -4.50 -21.20 29.64
N ARG A 30 -3.23 -21.08 29.24
CA ARG A 30 -2.61 -19.83 28.76
C ARG A 30 -1.76 -20.10 27.52
N GLY A 31 -2.29 -19.79 26.35
CA GLY A 31 -1.52 -19.82 25.11
C GLY A 31 -0.62 -18.60 24.96
N GLY A 32 0.49 -18.76 24.24
CA GLY A 32 1.37 -17.65 23.88
C GLY A 32 0.72 -16.68 22.88
N PRO A 33 1.38 -15.55 22.59
CA PRO A 33 0.94 -14.62 21.55
C PRO A 33 0.87 -15.34 20.20
N ASP A 34 -0.20 -15.09 19.45
CA ASP A 34 -0.45 -15.70 18.14
C ASP A 34 -0.97 -14.71 17.09
N GLY A 35 -0.77 -13.41 17.31
CA GLY A 35 -1.19 -12.37 16.37
C GLY A 35 -0.23 -12.25 15.19
N GLY A 36 -0.76 -12.36 13.98
CA GLY A 36 -0.01 -12.13 12.74
C GLY A 36 0.22 -10.64 12.43
N ASN A 37 1.25 -10.39 11.63
CA ASN A 37 1.53 -9.11 10.96
C ASN A 37 0.45 -8.75 9.93
N GLY A 38 0.15 -7.47 9.76
CA GLY A 38 -0.65 -6.98 8.64
C GLY A 38 0.15 -6.89 7.35
N GLY A 39 -0.55 -6.91 6.22
CA GLY A 39 0.04 -6.78 4.89
C GLY A 39 0.39 -5.34 4.55
N ASN A 40 1.29 -5.14 3.61
CA ASN A 40 1.59 -3.82 3.07
C ASN A 40 0.43 -3.30 2.20
N GLY A 41 0.22 -1.98 2.20
CA GLY A 41 -0.67 -1.31 1.27
C GLY A 41 -0.10 -1.26 -0.14
N GLY A 42 -0.97 -1.16 -1.13
CA GLY A 42 -0.59 -1.04 -2.53
C GLY A 42 0.07 0.30 -2.81
N SER A 43 1.16 0.28 -3.57
CA SER A 43 1.81 1.47 -4.09
C SER A 43 1.17 1.90 -5.41
N ILE A 44 1.37 3.17 -5.78
CA ILE A 44 0.90 3.71 -7.05
C ILE A 44 2.08 4.10 -7.91
N TYR A 45 2.10 3.55 -9.11
CA TYR A 45 3.09 3.82 -10.13
C TYR A 45 2.45 4.56 -11.30
N ILE A 46 3.22 5.39 -11.98
CA ILE A 46 2.87 5.88 -13.32
C ILE A 46 3.84 5.28 -14.33
N GLN A 47 3.30 4.78 -15.45
CA GLN A 47 4.07 4.20 -16.54
C GLN A 47 3.62 4.75 -17.89
N GLY A 48 4.57 4.92 -18.81
CA GLY A 48 4.30 5.34 -20.18
C GLY A 48 3.68 4.23 -21.03
N SER A 49 2.74 4.57 -21.90
CA SER A 49 2.14 3.65 -22.87
C SER A 49 1.95 4.29 -24.23
N ASN A 50 2.24 3.54 -25.29
CA ASN A 50 1.97 3.95 -26.68
C ASN A 50 0.49 3.83 -27.05
N ASN A 51 -0.28 3.08 -26.28
CA ASN A 51 -1.70 2.84 -26.56
C ASN A 51 -2.60 3.99 -26.07
N ILE A 52 -2.02 4.99 -25.40
CA ILE A 52 -2.73 6.11 -24.80
C ILE A 52 -2.22 7.40 -25.43
N THR A 53 -3.13 8.17 -26.00
CA THR A 53 -2.82 9.40 -26.74
C THR A 53 -3.15 10.67 -25.97
N ASP A 54 -4.02 10.60 -24.94
CA ASP A 54 -4.40 11.75 -24.12
C ASP A 54 -4.81 11.35 -22.69
N LEU A 55 -5.09 12.34 -21.85
CA LEU A 55 -5.44 12.15 -20.43
C LEU A 55 -6.95 12.08 -20.17
N ARG A 56 -7.78 11.88 -21.20
CA ARG A 56 -9.26 11.90 -21.03
C ARG A 56 -9.77 10.86 -20.06
N GLN A 57 -9.09 9.72 -19.90
CA GLN A 57 -9.47 8.67 -18.95
C GLN A 57 -9.52 9.16 -17.49
N PHE A 58 -8.81 10.24 -17.17
CA PHE A 58 -8.80 10.83 -15.84
C PHE A 58 -9.79 11.99 -15.66
N ARG A 59 -10.48 12.42 -16.73
CA ARG A 59 -11.38 13.59 -16.73
C ARG A 59 -12.42 13.53 -15.60
N TYR A 60 -12.99 12.35 -15.39
CA TYR A 60 -14.00 12.10 -14.36
C TYR A 60 -13.42 11.40 -13.11
N ARG A 61 -12.30 10.68 -13.26
CA ARG A 61 -11.61 9.99 -12.16
C ARG A 61 -10.44 10.83 -11.64
N LYS A 62 -10.77 11.86 -10.86
CA LYS A 62 -9.76 12.77 -10.27
C LYS A 62 -9.05 12.21 -9.04
N LYS A 63 -9.57 11.13 -8.43
CA LYS A 63 -8.99 10.48 -7.26
C LYS A 63 -8.64 9.04 -7.58
N ILE A 64 -7.39 8.67 -7.30
CA ILE A 64 -6.87 7.33 -7.50
C ILE A 64 -6.34 6.83 -6.16
N THR A 65 -6.85 5.68 -5.73
CA THR A 65 -6.58 5.10 -4.41
C THR A 65 -6.23 3.63 -4.57
N ALA A 66 -5.01 3.26 -4.17
CA ALA A 66 -4.60 1.85 -4.14
C ALA A 66 -5.25 1.12 -2.96
N GLU A 67 -5.26 -0.22 -3.05
CA GLU A 67 -5.87 -1.07 -2.04
C GLU A 67 -5.06 -1.07 -0.73
N ASN A 68 -5.76 -1.18 0.40
CA ASN A 68 -5.11 -1.30 1.71
C ASN A 68 -4.64 -2.74 1.95
N GLY A 69 -3.54 -2.89 2.68
CA GLY A 69 -3.09 -4.19 3.16
C GLY A 69 -4.11 -4.82 4.11
N ILE A 70 -4.24 -6.15 4.05
CA ILE A 70 -5.17 -6.88 4.92
C ILE A 70 -4.59 -6.90 6.34
N PRO A 71 -5.40 -6.74 7.41
CA PRO A 71 -4.90 -6.87 8.77
C PRO A 71 -4.47 -8.32 9.08
N GLY A 72 -3.49 -8.45 9.96
CA GLY A 72 -3.12 -9.73 10.55
C GLY A 72 -4.26 -10.33 11.37
N LYS A 73 -4.20 -11.64 11.62
CA LYS A 73 -5.23 -12.37 12.37
C LYS A 73 -4.58 -13.32 13.40
N HIS A 74 -5.42 -13.90 14.24
CA HIS A 74 -5.07 -14.99 15.16
C HIS A 74 -4.42 -16.18 14.43
N LYS A 75 -3.78 -17.09 15.20
CA LYS A 75 -3.05 -18.26 14.69
C LYS A 75 -1.89 -17.93 13.76
N ASN A 76 -1.16 -16.85 14.05
CA ASN A 76 -0.03 -16.35 13.27
C ASN A 76 -0.38 -16.09 11.79
N MET A 77 -1.64 -15.78 11.48
CA MET A 77 -2.05 -15.56 10.11
C MET A 77 -1.69 -14.14 9.67
N TYR A 78 -0.75 -14.06 8.74
CA TYR A 78 -0.33 -12.79 8.15
C TYR A 78 -1.36 -12.24 7.18
N GLY A 79 -1.52 -10.92 7.21
CA GLY A 79 -2.34 -10.19 6.25
C GLY A 79 -1.69 -10.20 4.87
N LYS A 80 -2.51 -10.36 3.83
CA LYS A 80 -2.06 -10.27 2.44
C LYS A 80 -1.66 -8.83 2.10
N ASN A 81 -0.57 -8.68 1.36
CA ASN A 81 -0.21 -7.42 0.74
C ASN A 81 -1.27 -7.05 -0.31
N ALA A 82 -1.61 -5.77 -0.37
CA ALA A 82 -2.43 -5.24 -1.43
C ALA A 82 -1.67 -5.20 -2.76
N PRO A 83 -2.36 -5.39 -3.89
CA PRO A 83 -1.79 -5.19 -5.20
C PRO A 83 -1.46 -3.71 -5.42
N ASP A 84 -0.36 -3.46 -6.14
CA ASP A 84 0.00 -2.12 -6.60
C ASP A 84 -0.93 -1.68 -7.75
N GLU A 85 -1.17 -0.37 -7.88
CA GLU A 85 -1.95 0.21 -8.97
C GLU A 85 -1.02 0.97 -9.93
N THR A 86 -1.00 0.56 -11.20
CA THR A 86 -0.23 1.25 -12.25
C THR A 86 -1.16 2.10 -13.09
N ILE A 87 -0.83 3.38 -13.17
CA ILE A 87 -1.52 4.38 -13.97
C ILE A 87 -0.75 4.52 -15.30
N PHE A 88 -1.41 4.24 -16.40
CA PHE A 88 -0.80 4.42 -17.72
C PHE A 88 -1.07 5.82 -18.27
N VAL A 89 -0.06 6.46 -18.83
CA VAL A 89 -0.16 7.79 -19.46
C VAL A 89 0.56 7.81 -20.82
N PRO A 90 0.27 8.76 -21.71
CA PRO A 90 1.02 8.92 -22.96
C PRO A 90 2.52 9.14 -22.71
N LEU A 91 3.36 8.68 -23.63
CA LEU A 91 4.78 9.05 -23.63
C LEU A 91 4.94 10.58 -23.78
N GLY A 92 5.94 11.14 -23.12
CA GLY A 92 6.16 12.59 -23.07
C GLY A 92 5.33 13.31 -22.01
N THR A 93 4.49 12.59 -21.25
CA THR A 93 3.75 13.19 -20.12
C THR A 93 4.72 13.70 -19.06
N ARG A 94 4.51 14.95 -18.63
CA ARG A 94 5.20 15.56 -17.49
C ARG A 94 4.32 15.46 -16.25
N ILE A 95 4.86 14.86 -15.20
CA ILE A 95 4.23 14.77 -13.88
C ILE A 95 4.90 15.80 -12.98
N THR A 96 4.09 16.58 -12.28
CA THR A 96 4.54 17.57 -11.31
C THR A 96 3.91 17.26 -9.97
N ASP A 97 4.72 17.10 -8.94
CA ASP A 97 4.23 17.10 -7.56
C ASP A 97 3.87 18.54 -7.18
N VAL A 98 2.61 18.75 -6.79
CA VAL A 98 2.08 20.07 -6.45
C VAL A 98 2.68 20.59 -5.14
N GLU A 99 3.04 19.71 -4.21
CA GLU A 99 3.57 20.09 -2.90
C GLU A 99 5.10 20.25 -2.93
N ASN A 100 5.80 19.29 -3.52
CA ASN A 100 7.27 19.26 -3.51
C ASN A 100 7.91 19.97 -4.73
N HIS A 101 7.10 20.39 -5.71
CA HIS A 101 7.55 20.97 -6.98
C HIS A 101 8.59 20.12 -7.73
N THR A 102 8.60 18.81 -7.48
CA THR A 102 9.42 17.84 -8.20
C THR A 102 8.77 17.48 -9.53
N PHE A 103 9.62 17.31 -10.55
CA PHE A 103 9.21 17.01 -11.90
C PHE A 103 9.73 15.65 -12.33
N TYR A 104 8.84 14.87 -12.92
CA TYR A 104 9.17 13.59 -13.54
C TYR A 104 8.67 13.60 -14.98
N GLY A 105 9.54 13.25 -15.92
CA GLY A 105 9.17 13.05 -17.32
C GLY A 105 9.13 11.56 -17.63
N ILE A 106 8.08 11.11 -18.30
CA ILE A 106 8.04 9.74 -18.81
C ILE A 106 8.52 9.75 -20.26
N THR A 107 9.75 9.31 -20.47
CA THR A 107 10.37 9.27 -21.81
C THR A 107 10.29 7.89 -22.44
N ASN A 108 10.34 6.81 -21.64
CA ASN A 108 10.27 5.45 -22.15
C ASN A 108 9.09 4.67 -21.58
N ILE A 109 8.68 3.63 -22.32
CA ILE A 109 7.59 2.71 -21.93
C ILE A 109 7.99 1.86 -20.71
N SER A 110 9.29 1.57 -20.56
CA SER A 110 9.84 0.82 -19.43
C SER A 110 9.91 1.63 -18.14
N ASP A 111 9.77 2.95 -18.21
CA ASP A 111 9.94 3.81 -17.06
C ASP A 111 8.68 3.74 -16.20
N SER A 112 8.82 3.15 -15.02
CA SER A 112 7.82 3.15 -13.98
C SER A 112 8.27 4.07 -12.85
N ILE A 113 7.45 5.06 -12.55
CA ILE A 113 7.76 6.09 -11.56
C ILE A 113 6.84 5.86 -10.36
N LEU A 114 7.43 5.62 -9.20
CA LEU A 114 6.69 5.51 -7.95
C LEU A 114 6.20 6.91 -7.54
N ILE A 115 4.89 7.11 -7.50
CA ILE A 115 4.28 8.40 -7.12
C ILE A 115 3.79 8.39 -5.69
N ALA A 116 3.22 7.26 -5.24
CA ALA A 116 2.78 7.12 -3.85
C ALA A 116 3.16 5.74 -3.34
N LYS A 117 3.99 5.71 -2.29
CA LYS A 117 4.43 4.46 -1.65
C LYS A 117 3.34 3.93 -0.72
N GLY A 118 3.04 2.64 -0.85
CA GLY A 118 2.15 1.92 0.05
C GLY A 118 2.62 1.95 1.51
N GLY A 119 1.67 2.06 2.43
CA GLY A 119 1.93 1.97 3.86
C GLY A 119 2.47 0.60 4.25
N LYS A 120 3.43 0.59 5.18
CA LYS A 120 3.99 -0.66 5.70
C LYS A 120 2.98 -1.36 6.60
N GLY A 121 2.88 -2.67 6.50
CA GLY A 121 2.05 -3.48 7.39
C GLY A 121 2.54 -3.44 8.84
N GLY A 122 1.58 -3.35 9.76
CA GLY A 122 1.80 -3.37 11.20
C GLY A 122 2.27 -4.73 11.70
N ARG A 123 3.20 -4.73 12.64
CA ARG A 123 3.69 -5.95 13.30
C ARG A 123 2.68 -6.48 14.33
N GLY A 124 2.42 -7.78 14.31
CA GLY A 124 1.60 -8.46 15.32
C GLY A 124 2.35 -8.60 16.65
N ASN A 125 1.62 -8.97 17.71
CA ASN A 125 2.21 -9.10 19.05
C ASN A 125 3.27 -10.21 19.16
N THR A 126 3.27 -11.17 18.23
CA THR A 126 4.26 -12.24 18.14
C THR A 126 5.68 -11.72 17.88
N GLU A 127 5.82 -10.69 17.05
CA GLU A 127 7.10 -10.03 16.73
C GLU A 127 7.69 -9.26 17.91
N PHE A 128 6.86 -8.85 18.87
CA PHE A 128 7.30 -8.11 20.06
C PHE A 128 7.67 -9.01 21.23
N LYS A 129 7.62 -10.34 21.05
CA LYS A 129 7.94 -11.30 22.09
C LYS A 129 9.46 -11.31 22.33
N THR A 130 9.87 -11.09 23.58
CA THR A 130 11.27 -11.19 24.01
C THR A 130 11.41 -12.12 25.20
N SER A 131 12.65 -12.43 25.62
CA SER A 131 12.92 -13.23 26.83
C SER A 131 12.23 -12.65 28.08
N THR A 132 12.15 -11.32 28.16
CA THR A 132 11.54 -10.57 29.27
C THR A 132 10.06 -10.23 29.03
N ASN A 133 9.64 -10.05 27.77
CA ASN A 133 8.24 -9.77 27.41
C ASN A 133 7.61 -10.96 26.67
N GLN A 134 7.20 -11.98 27.42
CA GLN A 134 6.70 -13.25 26.87
C GLN A 134 5.24 -13.18 26.37
N SER A 135 4.49 -12.13 26.72
CA SER A 135 3.07 -11.99 26.35
C SER A 135 2.71 -10.55 25.99
N PRO A 136 3.26 -10.00 24.89
CA PRO A 136 2.95 -8.65 24.46
C PRO A 136 1.46 -8.50 24.14
N GLN A 137 0.83 -7.45 24.68
CA GLN A 137 -0.60 -7.17 24.49
C GLN A 137 -0.87 -6.09 23.43
N PHE A 138 0.18 -5.61 22.77
CA PHE A 138 0.09 -4.57 21.75
C PHE A 138 0.59 -5.06 20.39
N ALA A 139 0.12 -4.40 19.35
CA ALA A 139 0.56 -4.59 17.97
C ALA A 139 0.74 -3.22 17.32
N ALA A 140 1.58 -3.15 16.28
CA ALA A 140 1.74 -1.94 15.49
C ALA A 140 0.61 -1.81 14.45
N ARG A 141 0.29 -0.55 14.11
CA ARG A 141 -0.60 -0.20 13.02
C ARG A 141 0.20 -0.01 11.73
#